data_AF-A0A8T4WZM9-F1
#
_entry.id   AF-A0A8T4WZM9-F1
#
_cell.length_a   1.000
_cell.length_b   1.000
_cell.length_c   1.000
_cell.angle_alpha   90.00
_cell.angle_beta   90.00
_cell.angle_gamma   90.00
#
_symmetry.space_group_name_H-M   'P 1'
#
loop_
_entity.id
_entity.type
_entity.pdbx_description
1 polymer ?
#
loop_
_entity_poly.entity_id
_entity_poly.type
_entity_poly.pdbx_seq_one_letter_code
_entity_poly.pdbx_strand_id
1 'polypeptide(L)'
;HGDLDGMVGGAFTSSANPAGGNETTIMALLETLLIHGMVVKGIPKADHYGPVVVGDPDEKELKHCRDYGEMMAKLIEKMSEA
;
A
#
# COMPACT_ATOMS: atom_id res chain seq x y z
N HIS A 1 0.97 -21.02 7.79
CA HIS A 1 1.58 -19.84 8.43
C HIS A 1 3.00 -19.78 7.89
N GLY A 2 3.41 -18.63 7.36
CA GLY A 2 4.70 -18.46 6.67
C GLY A 2 4.63 -18.49 5.14
N ASP A 3 3.46 -18.77 4.54
CA ASP A 3 3.32 -18.84 3.08
C ASP A 3 3.53 -17.50 2.37
N LEU A 4 3.46 -16.40 3.13
CA LEU A 4 3.68 -15.02 2.66
C LEU A 4 5.00 -14.43 3.16
N ASP A 5 5.82 -15.19 3.88
CA ASP A 5 7.08 -14.70 4.43
C ASP A 5 8.02 -14.27 3.28
N GLY A 6 8.59 -13.07 3.39
CA GLY A 6 9.44 -12.45 2.37
C GLY A 6 8.71 -11.88 1.15
N MET A 7 7.39 -12.08 1.00
CA MET A 7 6.63 -11.50 -0.11
C MET A 7 6.48 -9.98 0.05
N VAL A 8 6.43 -9.26 -1.07
CA VAL A 8 6.18 -7.81 -1.06
C VAL A 8 4.69 -7.55 -0.83
N GLY A 9 4.38 -6.71 0.16
CA GLY A 9 3.02 -6.34 0.54
C GLY A 9 2.78 -4.84 0.54
N GLY A 10 1.53 -4.45 0.28
CA GLY A 10 1.07 -3.07 0.31
C GLY A 10 -0.43 -2.99 0.57
N ALA A 11 -0.92 -1.79 0.87
CA ALA A 11 -2.32 -1.54 1.19
C ALA A 11 -2.79 -0.23 0.56
N PHE A 12 -4.09 -0.16 0.29
CA PHE A 12 -4.80 1.01 -0.22
C PHE A 12 -6.23 0.98 0.33
N THR A 13 -6.93 2.11 0.31
CA THR A 13 -8.28 2.19 0.88
C THR A 13 -9.11 3.30 0.23
N SER A 14 -10.42 3.24 0.46
CA SER A 14 -11.35 4.32 0.16
C SER A 14 -12.30 4.55 1.33
N SER A 15 -12.79 5.77 1.48
CA SER A 15 -13.81 6.11 2.48
C SER A 15 -14.87 7.04 1.87
N ALA A 16 -16.03 7.15 2.53
CA ALA A 16 -17.04 8.14 2.15
C ALA A 16 -16.66 9.58 2.57
N ASN A 17 -15.80 9.74 3.57
CA ASN A 17 -15.47 11.03 4.18
C ASN A 17 -13.96 11.19 4.39
N PRO A 18 -13.40 12.42 4.35
CA PRO A 18 -11.97 12.66 4.55
C PRO A 18 -11.41 12.09 5.86
N ALA A 19 -12.15 12.18 6.96
CA ALA A 19 -11.80 11.59 8.25
C ALA A 19 -12.46 10.20 8.46
N GLY A 20 -12.70 9.46 7.38
CA GLY A 20 -13.43 8.19 7.38
C GLY A 20 -12.61 6.98 7.84
N GLY A 21 -11.39 7.18 8.33
CA GLY A 21 -10.54 6.12 8.88
C GLY A 21 -9.58 5.47 7.88
N ASN A 22 -9.34 6.07 6.71
CA ASN A 22 -8.44 5.51 5.70
C ASN A 22 -7.05 5.17 6.25
N GLU A 23 -6.41 6.13 6.93
CA GLU A 23 -5.05 5.97 7.46
C GLU A 23 -5.00 4.85 8.51
N THR A 24 -5.99 4.82 9.42
CA THR A 24 -6.09 3.78 10.44
C THR A 24 -6.36 2.39 9.85
N THR A 25 -7.18 2.30 8.80
CA THR A 25 -7.43 1.05 8.09
C THR A 25 -6.18 0.54 7.39
N ILE A 26 -5.44 1.42 6.70
CA ILE A 26 -4.16 1.04 6.11
C ILE A 26 -3.18 0.58 7.21
N MET A 27 -3.01 1.33 8.31
CA MET A 27 -2.09 0.94 9.38
C MET A 27 -2.41 -0.47 9.93
N ALA A 28 -3.68 -0.80 10.15
CA ALA A 28 -4.09 -2.13 10.61
C ALA A 28 -3.79 -3.24 9.56
N LEU A 29 -3.95 -2.94 8.27
CA LEU A 29 -3.52 -3.85 7.21
C LEU A 29 -2.00 -4.03 7.21
N LEU A 30 -1.22 -2.95 7.34
CA LEU A 30 0.24 -3.02 7.40
C LEU A 30 0.71 -3.86 8.60
N GLU A 31 0.11 -3.69 9.79
CA GLU A 31 0.38 -4.55 10.94
C GLU A 31 0.12 -6.03 10.62
N THR A 32 -0.96 -6.33 9.89
CA THR A 32 -1.26 -7.69 9.43
C THR A 32 -0.20 -8.22 8.47
N LEU A 33 0.28 -7.40 7.52
CA LEU A 33 1.36 -7.78 6.60
C LEU A 33 2.65 -8.10 7.36
N LEU A 34 2.98 -7.30 8.38
CA LEU A 34 4.15 -7.52 9.23
C LEU A 34 4.05 -8.84 10.02
N ILE A 35 2.87 -9.17 10.56
CA ILE A 35 2.63 -10.45 11.22
C ILE A 35 2.90 -11.64 10.28
N HIS A 36 2.65 -11.47 8.97
CA HIS A 36 2.88 -12.50 7.96
C HIS A 36 4.33 -12.56 7.42
N GLY A 37 5.24 -11.71 7.91
CA GLY A 37 6.64 -11.69 7.45
C GLY A 37 6.86 -10.98 6.11
N MET A 38 5.89 -10.17 5.67
CA MET A 38 5.97 -9.51 4.37
C MET A 38 6.90 -8.28 4.40
N VAL A 39 7.52 -7.98 3.26
CA VAL A 39 8.30 -6.76 3.05
C VAL A 39 7.37 -5.61 2.67
N VAL A 40 7.33 -4.57 3.51
CA VAL A 40 6.47 -3.40 3.34
C VAL A 40 7.33 -2.17 3.05
N LYS A 41 7.04 -1.46 1.95
CA LYS A 41 7.70 -0.21 1.58
C LYS A 41 6.77 1.00 1.78
N GLY A 42 7.19 1.94 2.62
CA GLY A 42 6.51 3.23 2.80
C GLY A 42 6.81 4.24 1.67
N ILE A 43 5.99 5.30 1.62
CA ILE A 43 6.15 6.39 0.65
C ILE A 43 6.43 7.71 1.39
N PRO A 44 7.65 8.28 1.29
CA PRO A 44 7.98 9.50 2.05
C PRO A 44 7.31 10.77 1.51
N LYS A 45 6.56 10.68 0.40
CA LYS A 45 5.87 11.80 -0.26
C LYS A 45 4.45 11.36 -0.63
N ALA A 46 3.48 12.28 -0.60
CA ALA A 46 2.06 12.00 -0.87
C ALA A 46 1.46 10.97 0.11
N ASP A 47 0.78 9.95 -0.38
CA ASP A 47 -0.02 9.02 0.44
C ASP A 47 0.88 8.05 1.21
N HIS A 48 1.31 8.46 2.41
CA HIS A 48 2.46 7.90 3.10
C HIS A 48 2.41 6.40 3.37
N TYR A 49 1.24 5.91 3.77
CA TYR A 49 1.02 4.51 4.12
C TYR A 49 0.53 3.67 2.92
N GLY A 50 0.11 4.32 1.84
CA GLY A 50 -0.52 3.71 0.68
C GLY A 50 -1.65 4.61 0.13
N PRO A 51 -2.09 4.41 -1.12
CA PRO A 51 -3.10 5.26 -1.75
C PRO A 51 -4.42 5.31 -0.98
N VAL A 52 -5.00 6.50 -0.87
CA VAL A 52 -6.31 6.74 -0.24
C VAL A 52 -7.24 7.46 -1.20
N VAL A 53 -8.53 7.13 -1.15
CA VAL A 53 -9.57 7.78 -1.95
C VAL A 53 -10.72 8.21 -1.03
N VAL A 54 -11.29 9.38 -1.29
CA VAL A 54 -12.53 9.84 -0.65
C VAL A 54 -13.62 9.93 -1.71
N GLY A 55 -14.67 9.13 -1.56
CA GLY A 55 -15.70 8.97 -2.59
C GLY A 55 -15.16 8.20 -3.80
N ASP A 56 -15.55 8.64 -5.00
CA ASP A 56 -15.08 8.05 -6.24
C ASP A 56 -13.73 8.66 -6.64
N PRO A 57 -12.76 7.85 -7.12
CA PRO A 57 -11.45 8.35 -7.53
C PRO A 57 -11.54 9.17 -8.81
N ASP A 58 -10.78 10.26 -8.89
CA ASP A 58 -10.50 10.97 -10.12
C ASP A 58 -9.16 10.52 -10.74
N GLU A 59 -8.76 11.13 -11.87
CA GLU A 59 -7.53 10.77 -12.58
C GLU A 59 -6.26 10.88 -11.73
N LYS A 60 -6.23 11.80 -10.77
CA LYS A 60 -5.12 11.98 -9.84
C LYS A 60 -5.03 10.80 -8.89
N GLU A 61 -6.13 10.40 -8.26
CA GLU A 61 -6.13 9.22 -7.37
C GLU A 61 -5.80 7.94 -8.14
N LEU A 62 -6.36 7.78 -9.35
CA LEU A 62 -6.03 6.66 -10.22
C LEU A 62 -4.54 6.65 -10.60
N LYS A 63 -3.94 7.82 -10.83
CA LYS A 63 -2.50 7.93 -11.07
C LYS A 63 -1.69 7.50 -9.83
N HIS A 64 -2.08 7.91 -8.63
CA HIS A 64 -1.38 7.50 -7.40
C HIS A 64 -1.42 5.98 -7.21
N CYS A 65 -2.57 5.33 -7.47
CA CYS A 65 -2.69 3.87 -7.42
C CYS A 65 -1.77 3.18 -8.44
N ARG A 66 -1.68 3.71 -9.67
CA ARG A 66 -0.78 3.19 -10.71
C ARG A 66 0.69 3.36 -10.32
N ASP A 67 1.08 4.54 -9.87
CA ASP A 67 2.45 4.83 -9.41
C ASP A 67 2.83 3.89 -8.24
N TYR A 68 1.90 3.60 -7.33
CA TYR A 68 2.09 2.67 -6.21
C TYR A 68 2.29 1.23 -6.70
N GLY A 69 1.46 0.76 -7.64
CA GLY A 69 1.63 -0.56 -8.26
C GLY A 69 2.98 -0.71 -8.98
N GLU A 70 3.39 0.29 -9.75
CA GLU A 70 4.72 0.31 -10.39
C GLU A 70 5.85 0.28 -9.36
N MET A 71 5.71 1.01 -8.26
CA MET A 71 6.69 1.01 -7.19
C MET A 71 6.87 -0.39 -6.58
N MET A 72 5.77 -1.12 -6.39
CA MET A 72 5.79 -2.49 -5.87
C MET A 72 6.44 -3.45 -6.87
N ALA A 73 6.08 -3.37 -8.15
CA ALA A 73 6.71 -4.19 -9.20
C ALA A 73 8.24 -3.98 -9.24
N LYS A 74 8.69 -2.72 -9.21
CA LYS A 74 10.11 -2.36 -9.17
C LYS A 74 10.81 -2.87 -7.90
N LEU A 75 10.11 -2.95 -6.77
CA LEU A 75 10.67 -3.53 -5.54
C LEU A 75 10.82 -5.05 -5.67
N ILE A 76 9.81 -5.72 -6.20
CA ILE A 76 9.83 -7.17 -6.46
C ILE A 76 10.97 -7.53 -7.40
N GLU A 77 11.13 -6.80 -8.52
CA GLU A 77 12.24 -7.01 -9.47
C GLU A 77 13.60 -6.90 -8.76
N LYS A 78 13.82 -5.82 -8.00
CA LYS A 78 15.08 -5.63 -7.25
C LYS A 78 15.36 -6.72 -6.22
N MET A 79 14.32 -7.27 -5.60
CA MET A 79 14.47 -8.37 -4.64
C MET A 79 14.71 -9.71 -5.32
N SER A 80 14.27 -9.88 -6.58
CA SER A 80 14.51 -11.09 -7.36
C SER A 80 15.93 -11.19 -7.96
N GLU A 81 16.65 -10.07 -8.03
CA GLU A 81 18.04 -9.99 -8.48
C GLU A 81 19.06 -10.26 -7.35
N ALA A 82 18.60 -10.34 -6.09
CA ALA A 82 19.42 -10.56 -4.89
C ALA A 82 19.47 -12.03 -4.49
#